data_AF-J9FZF5-F1
#
_entry.id   AF-J9FZF5-F1
#
_cell.length_a   1.000
_cell.length_b   1.000
_cell.length_c   1.000
_cell.angle_alpha   90.00
_cell.angle_beta   90.00
_cell.angle_gamma   90.00
#
_symmetry.space_group_name_H-M   'P 1'
#
loop_
_entity.id
_entity.type
_entity.pdbx_description
1 polymer ?
#
loop_
_entity_poly.entity_id
_entity_poly.type
_entity_poly.pdbx_seq_one_letter_code
_entity_poly.pdbx_strand_id
1 'polypeptide(L)' 'MADKNNILEKLDGLEARFEEVSTLITDPDVIADQGRYIKLTKEYKDLSDIMDARKRFVACINAISEAKDIIAN' A
#
# COMPACT_ATOMS: atom_id res chain seq x y z
N MET A 1 17.59 -9.69 -18.84
CA MET A 1 16.28 -10.34 -18.69
C MET A 1 15.53 -9.55 -17.63
N ALA A 2 14.43 -8.91 -18.06
CA ALA A 2 13.42 -8.15 -17.31
C ALA A 2 13.90 -7.30 -16.13
N ASP A 3 13.76 -5.97 -16.28
CA ASP A 3 13.68 -5.04 -15.16
C ASP A 3 12.74 -5.63 -14.08
N LYS A 4 13.33 -6.17 -13.00
CA LYS A 4 12.59 -6.47 -11.78
C LYS A 4 11.85 -5.18 -11.44
N ASN A 5 10.52 -5.24 -11.37
CA ASN A 5 9.66 -4.12 -10.98
C ASN A 5 9.95 -3.74 -9.51
N ASN A 6 11.08 -3.05 -9.31
CA ASN A 6 11.67 -2.61 -8.04
C ASN A 6 10.68 -1.78 -7.21
N ILE A 7 9.72 -1.14 -7.90
CA ILE A 7 8.67 -0.35 -7.27
C ILE A 7 7.65 -1.22 -6.54
N LEU A 8 7.26 -2.39 -7.09
CA LEU A 8 6.27 -3.27 -6.47
C LEU A 8 6.86 -3.94 -5.23
N GLU A 9 8.09 -4.47 -5.33
CA GLU A 9 8.80 -5.04 -4.17
C GLU A 9 8.96 -4.02 -3.02
N LYS A 10 9.22 -2.74 -3.34
CA LYS A 10 9.26 -1.66 -2.35
C LYS A 10 7.89 -1.37 -1.73
N LEU A 11 6.84 -1.38 -2.55
CA LEU A 11 5.48 -1.13 -2.10
C LEU A 11 4.93 -2.27 -1.23
N ASP A 12 5.35 -3.51 -1.47
CA ASP A 12 5.00 -4.68 -0.63
C ASP A 12 5.58 -4.54 0.79
N GLY A 13 6.79 -3.98 0.92
CA GLY A 13 7.36 -3.66 2.22
C GLY A 13 6.59 -2.57 2.98
N LEU A 14 6.00 -1.61 2.24
CA LEU A 14 5.14 -0.57 2.83
C LEU A 14 3.74 -1.08 3.18
N GLU A 15 3.24 -2.10 2.48
CA GLU A 15 1.95 -2.73 2.77
C GLU A 15 1.94 -3.37 4.16
N ALA A 16 2.99 -4.13 4.51
CA ALA A 16 3.13 -4.71 5.84
C ALA A 16 3.13 -3.64 6.96
N ARG A 17 3.81 -2.51 6.71
CA ARG A 17 3.83 -1.38 7.64
C ARG A 17 2.47 -0.70 7.74
N PHE A 18 1.77 -0.56 6.62
CA PHE A 18 0.42 0.02 6.58
C PHE A 18 -0.56 -0.82 7.40
N GLU A 19 -0.53 -2.15 7.30
CA GLU A 19 -1.37 -3.04 8.11
C GLU A 19 -1.05 -2.95 9.60
N GLU A 20 0.23 -2.90 9.95
CA GLU A 20 0.68 -2.72 11.34
C GLU A 20 0.15 -1.41 11.92
N VAL A 21 0.36 -0.29 11.20
CA VAL A 21 -0.10 1.03 11.65
C VAL A 21 -1.63 1.09 11.72
N SER A 22 -2.34 0.48 10.76
CA SER A 22 -3.81 0.38 10.76
C SER A 22 -4.33 -0.33 12.00
N THR A 23 -3.61 -1.35 12.46
CA THR A 23 -3.94 -2.06 13.70
C THR A 23 -3.65 -1.18 14.92
N LEU A 24 -2.46 -0.58 14.98
CA LEU A 24 -2.01 0.24 16.11
C LEU A 24 -2.91 1.48 16.34
N ILE A 25 -3.43 2.13 15.30
CA ILE A 25 -4.32 3.29 15.49
C ILE A 25 -5.69 2.92 16.08
N THR A 26 -6.05 1.63 16.10
CA THR A 26 -7.28 1.12 16.71
C THR A 26 -7.09 0.58 18.13
N ASP A 27 -5.84 0.48 18.58
CA ASP A 27 -5.48 -0.01 19.91
C ASP A 27 -5.84 1.04 21.00
N PRO A 28 -6.68 0.70 22.00
CA PRO A 28 -7.03 1.60 23.10
C PRO A 28 -5.82 2.18 23.86
N ASP A 29 -4.75 1.40 24.02
CA ASP A 29 -3.54 1.85 24.73
C ASP A 29 -2.78 2.90 23.91
N VAL A 30 -2.82 2.78 22.58
CA VAL A 30 -2.27 3.80 21.67
C VAL A 30 -3.15 5.04 21.64
N ILE A 31 -4.47 4.88 21.62
CA ILE A 31 -5.43 5.99 21.62
C ILE A 31 -5.32 6.82 22.91
N ALA A 32 -5.08 6.16 24.05
CA ALA A 32 -4.85 6.81 25.34
C ALA A 32 -3.56 7.66 25.35
N ASP A 33 -2.53 7.26 24.58
CA ASP A 33 -1.33 8.08 24.33
C ASP A 33 -1.54 9.00 23.12
N GLN A 34 -2.05 10.20 23.39
CA GLN A 34 -2.36 11.19 22.35
C GLN A 34 -1.14 11.55 21.47
N GLY A 35 0.07 11.55 22.02
CA GLY A 35 1.29 11.86 21.27
C GLY A 35 1.65 10.77 20.27
N ARG A 36 1.53 9.51 20.68
CA ARG A 36 1.74 8.34 19.82
C ARG A 36 0.63 8.21 18.79
N TYR A 37 -0.63 8.39 19.19
CA TYR A 37 -1.80 8.34 18.30
C TYR A 37 -1.69 9.34 17.14
N ILE A 38 -1.33 10.61 17.42
CA ILE A 38 -1.18 11.64 16.37
C ILE A 38 -0.08 11.27 15.37
N LYS A 39 1.03 10.69 15.82
CA LYS A 39 2.12 10.26 14.93
C LYS A 39 1.66 9.12 14.01
N LEU A 40 1.03 8.10 14.59
CA LEU A 40 0.56 6.93 13.86
C LEU A 40 -0.59 7.25 12.89
N THR A 41 -1.50 8.15 13.25
CA THR A 41 -2.58 8.56 12.33
C THR A 41 -2.07 9.40 11.15
N LYS A 42 -1.01 10.20 11.35
CA LYS A 42 -0.32 10.88 10.23
C LYS A 42 0.38 9.87 9.32
N GLU A 43 1.15 8.94 9.89
CA GLU A 43 1.81 7.87 9.15
C GLU A 43 0.79 7.01 8.37
N TYR A 44 -0.33 6.64 9.00
CA TYR A 44 -1.43 5.94 8.36
C TYR A 44 -1.95 6.69 7.13
N LYS A 45 -2.19 7.99 7.26
CA LYS A 45 -2.68 8.82 6.14
C LYS A 45 -1.68 8.82 4.98
N ASP A 46 -0.41 9.07 5.27
CA ASP A 46 0.64 9.13 4.26
C ASP A 46 0.81 7.77 3.55
N LEU A 47 0.75 6.67 4.30
CA LEU A 47 0.79 5.31 3.74
C LEU A 47 -0.47 4.96 2.96
N SER A 48 -1.66 5.41 3.39
CA SER A 48 -2.93 5.19 2.70
C SER A 48 -2.90 5.76 1.28
N ASP A 49 -2.39 6.99 1.12
CA ASP A 49 -2.27 7.63 -0.19
C ASP A 49 -1.35 6.82 -1.13
N ILE A 50 -0.28 6.24 -0.59
CA ILE A 50 0.65 5.37 -1.33
C ILE A 50 -0.03 4.03 -1.70
N MET A 51 -0.78 3.42 -0.78
CA MET A 51 -1.49 2.17 -1.03
C MET A 51 -2.58 2.33 -2.10
N ASP A 52 -3.28 3.47 -2.11
CA ASP A 52 -4.25 3.80 -3.16
C ASP A 52 -3.57 3.93 -4.53
N ALA A 53 -2.41 4.58 -4.59
CA ALA A 53 -1.62 4.66 -5.82
C ALA A 53 -1.13 3.28 -6.28
N ARG A 54 -0.63 2.43 -5.36
CA ARG A 54 -0.24 1.03 -5.64
C ARG A 54 -1.40 0.25 -6.24
N LYS A 55 -2.59 0.33 -5.64
CA LYS A 55 -3.78 -0.39 -6.10
C LYS A 55 -4.14 -0.02 -7.54
N ARG A 56 -4.10 1.28 -7.88
CA ARG A 56 -4.33 1.77 -9.26
C ARG A 56 -3.28 1.27 -10.23
N PHE A 57 -2.01 1.26 -9.81
CA PHE A 57 -0.90 0.79 -10.62
C PHE A 57 -1.03 -0.70 -10.96
N VAL A 58 -1.29 -1.55 -9.96
CA VAL A 58 -1.50 -2.99 -10.16
C VAL A 58 -2.70 -3.25 -11.06
N ALA A 59 -3.83 -2.56 -10.84
CA ALA A 59 -5.01 -2.69 -11.69
C ALA A 59 -4.72 -2.32 -13.16
N CYS A 60 -3.92 -1.28 -13.40
CA CYS A 60 -3.50 -0.88 -14.75
C CYS A 60 -2.63 -1.95 -15.43
N ILE A 61 -1.66 -2.52 -14.69
CA ILE A 61 -0.82 -3.61 -15.21
C ILE A 61 -1.69 -4.82 -15.60
N ASN A 62 -2.62 -5.22 -14.73
CA ASN A 62 -3.51 -6.35 -15.00
C ASN A 62 -4.39 -6.09 -16.23
N ALA A 63 -4.98 -4.89 -16.33
CA ALA A 63 -5.77 -4.51 -17.50
C ALA A 63 -4.96 -4.54 -18.82
N ILE A 64 -3.69 -4.11 -18.78
CA ILE A 64 -2.79 -4.21 -19.94
C ILE A 64 -2.49 -5.67 -20.29
N SER A 65 -2.28 -6.53 -19.29
CA SER A 65 -2.06 -7.95 -19.50
C SER A 65 -3.28 -8.61 -20.14
N GLU A 66 -4.45 -8.41 -19.56
CA GLU A 66 -5.72 -8.94 -20.05
C GLU A 66 -6.00 -8.49 -21.50
N ALA A 67 -5.80 -7.20 -21.80
CA ALA A 67 -5.99 -6.68 -23.16
C ALA A 67 -5.03 -7.34 -24.18
N LYS A 68 -3.79 -7.62 -23.78
CA LYS A 68 -2.83 -8.34 -24.63
C LYS A 68 -3.24 -9.79 -24.85
N ASP A 69 -3.72 -10.47 -23.81
CA ASP A 69 -4.18 -11.85 -23.89
C ASP A 69 -5.41 -11.99 -24.80
N ILE A 70 -6.29 -10.99 -24.81
CA ILE A 70 -7.44 -10.93 -25.73
C ILE A 70 -6.99 -10.79 -27.19
N ILE A 71 -6.00 -9.94 -27.48
CA ILE A 71 -5.50 -9.70 -28.86
C ILE A 71 -4.65 -10.88 -29.36
N ALA A 72 -4.00 -11.62 -28.47
CA ALA A 72 -3.15 -12.76 -28.81
C ALA A 72 -3.94 -14.05 -29.12
N ASN A 73 -5.26 -14.07 -28.85
CA ASN A 73 -6.20 -15.11 -29.27
C ASN A 73 -6.95 -14.70 -30.55
#